data_AF-A0A0F9INT2-F1
#
_entry.id   AF-A0A0F9INT2-F1
#
_cell.length_a   1.000
_cell.length_b   1.000
_cell.length_c   1.000
_cell.angle_alpha   90.00
_cell.angle_beta   90.00
_cell.angle_gamma   90.00
#
_symmetry.space_group_name_H-M   'P 1'
#
loop_
_entity.id
_entity.type
_entity.pdbx_description
1 polymer ?
#
loop_
_entity_poly.entity_id
_entity_poly.type
_entity_poly.pdbx_seq_one_letter_code
_entity_poly.pdbx_strand_id
1 'polypeptide(L)'
;QRDNLSLTAADFWTTGGAGGSPGSPPGDGGDTLRVGRFGTIGGLAGGYSAGGGSAGAWESGGGGGAGRVAIKYGVYNGNVLNSGINGYASPTGSETIGPYAYYMNDMTFESEGFIGGEVSGDKGLILDAGNVAKFTSIDFDGEPFVGTQKIEFKVRVADDLAGLDSKIFEGPTGASSWFDKDNKNIPDAIENGRFAELLVKLTSDGTNTPILKSVTLNYDTLNQPVNLEISQSKINGDEIAIGSVIIDAQVKLTADNLQGLVANEDLQAEFELKNVSIPFDEQGTILGDIVLSGGASSVTINPIEGKFKWRVRVVDASGQVSAWKSFGSNSDVTDTDFTVDRTAPSAVGAVAVTSPTDDRTPLFSWQAPADNLSSIIGYEVYLGTTPGGNDIVDKELVTELLLQHPCLMNGRIIYL
;
A
#
# COMPACT_ATOMS: atom_id res chain seq x y z
N GLN A 1 -7.66 -5.30 1.48
CA GLN A 1 -7.51 -5.58 2.94
C GLN A 1 -8.18 -4.44 3.67
N ARG A 2 -9.02 -4.72 4.67
CA ARG A 2 -9.65 -3.66 5.45
C ARG A 2 -8.72 -3.27 6.60
N ASP A 3 -8.24 -2.04 6.56
CA ASP A 3 -7.43 -1.46 7.62
C ASP A 3 -8.25 -0.37 8.34
N ASN A 4 -7.95 -0.17 9.62
CA ASN A 4 -8.62 0.81 10.46
C ASN A 4 -7.58 1.74 11.07
N LEU A 5 -7.79 3.04 10.99
CA LEU A 5 -7.05 4.00 11.80
C LEU A 5 -8.00 4.66 12.79
N SER A 6 -7.65 4.60 14.07
CA SER A 6 -8.37 5.27 15.14
C SER A 6 -7.54 6.45 15.64
N LEU A 7 -8.14 7.63 15.63
CA LEU A 7 -7.59 8.84 16.25
C LEU A 7 -8.22 8.98 17.63
N THR A 8 -7.41 8.93 18.68
CA THR A 8 -7.88 9.09 20.06
C THR A 8 -7.56 10.47 20.59
N ALA A 9 -8.28 10.92 21.62
CA ALA A 9 -7.99 12.19 22.31
C ALA A 9 -6.53 12.36 22.76
N ALA A 10 -5.78 11.26 22.98
CA ALA A 10 -4.36 11.31 23.35
C ALA A 10 -3.42 11.70 22.19
N ASP A 11 -3.85 11.51 20.94
CA ASP A 11 -3.09 11.86 19.75
C ASP A 11 -3.15 13.37 19.43
N PHE A 12 -4.07 14.09 20.06
CA PHE A 12 -4.23 15.54 19.98
C PHE A 12 -3.35 16.27 21.01
N TRP A 13 -2.02 16.14 20.89
CA TRP A 13 -1.09 16.99 21.64
C TRP A 13 -0.46 18.03 20.71
N THR A 14 -0.94 19.26 20.76
CA THR A 14 -0.19 20.39 20.20
C THR A 14 1.06 20.57 21.06
N THR A 15 2.24 20.45 20.46
CA THR A 15 3.51 20.66 21.16
C THR A 15 3.61 22.12 21.58
N GLY A 16 3.19 22.43 22.81
CA GLY A 16 3.42 23.72 23.45
C GLY A 16 4.90 23.84 23.83
N GLY A 17 5.67 24.60 23.05
CA GLY A 17 7.03 24.98 23.40
C GLY A 17 7.05 25.81 24.68
N ALA A 18 7.77 25.33 25.69
CA ALA A 18 7.94 26.02 26.96
C ALA A 18 8.90 27.21 26.82
N GLY A 19 8.47 28.40 27.24
CA GLY A 19 9.37 29.54 27.52
C GLY A 19 8.87 30.87 26.96
N GLY A 20 8.11 31.63 27.76
CA GLY A 20 7.78 33.02 27.48
C GLY A 20 7.23 33.73 28.72
N SER A 21 7.76 34.92 29.03
CA SER A 21 7.27 35.76 30.13
C SER A 21 5.91 36.39 29.82
N PRO A 22 5.04 36.66 30.82
CA PRO A 22 3.70 37.17 30.59
C PRO A 22 3.69 38.60 30.03
N GLY A 23 2.84 38.85 29.03
CA GLY A 23 2.56 40.19 28.49
C GLY A 23 1.60 41.02 29.36
N SER A 24 1.54 42.32 29.08
CA SER A 24 0.70 43.31 29.78
C SER A 24 -0.80 43.17 29.46
N PRO A 25 -1.71 43.60 30.36
CA PRO A 25 -3.16 43.44 30.20
C PRO A 25 -3.76 44.31 29.06
N PRO A 26 -4.87 43.88 28.44
CA PRO A 26 -5.52 44.64 27.37
C PRO A 26 -6.20 45.90 27.92
N GLY A 27 -5.90 47.04 27.29
CA GLY A 27 -6.71 48.26 27.42
C GLY A 27 -7.90 48.18 26.48
N ASP A 28 -9.09 48.53 27.00
CA ASP A 28 -10.28 48.77 26.20
C ASP A 28 -10.02 49.88 25.19
N GLY A 29 -10.13 49.55 23.91
CA GLY A 29 -10.00 50.49 22.81
C GLY A 29 -10.83 50.03 21.63
N GLY A 30 -12.09 50.46 21.59
CA GLY A 30 -12.85 50.43 20.35
C GLY A 30 -12.24 51.42 19.36
N ASP A 31 -11.98 50.97 18.14
CA ASP A 31 -11.99 51.87 16.99
C ASP A 31 -12.31 51.10 15.69
N THR A 32 -13.14 51.74 14.88
CA THR A 32 -13.59 51.30 13.57
C THR A 32 -12.57 51.71 12.51
N LEU A 33 -11.99 50.76 11.77
CA LEU A 33 -11.31 51.11 10.51
C LEU A 33 -11.59 50.10 9.39
N ARG A 34 -12.23 50.63 8.34
CA ARG A 34 -12.44 50.01 7.02
C ARG A 34 -11.24 50.32 6.09
N VAL A 35 -11.19 49.55 5.00
CA VAL A 35 -10.36 49.63 3.76
C VAL A 35 -9.06 48.81 3.86
N GLY A 36 -8.64 47.93 2.93
CA GLY A 36 -9.13 47.48 1.63
C GLY A 36 -7.96 46.88 0.79
N ARG A 37 -8.20 45.71 0.16
CA ARG A 37 -7.54 45.09 -1.03
C ARG A 37 -6.04 44.63 -1.03
N PHE A 38 -5.90 43.31 -1.25
CA PHE A 38 -5.12 42.54 -2.26
C PHE A 38 -3.61 42.77 -2.51
N GLY A 39 -2.86 41.65 -2.55
CA GLY A 39 -1.62 41.52 -3.34
C GLY A 39 -0.73 40.31 -2.97
N THR A 40 -0.85 39.24 -3.75
CA THR A 40 -0.23 37.91 -3.67
C THR A 40 1.28 37.87 -4.01
N ILE A 41 2.03 36.84 -3.55
CA ILE A 41 2.94 35.92 -4.28
C ILE A 41 4.12 35.42 -3.40
N GLY A 42 4.29 34.09 -3.36
CA GLY A 42 5.61 33.44 -3.45
C GLY A 42 6.19 32.84 -2.17
N GLY A 43 6.07 31.52 -2.02
CA GLY A 43 6.55 30.79 -0.86
C GLY A 43 8.07 30.61 -0.79
N LEU A 44 8.53 30.25 0.41
CA LEU A 44 9.68 29.39 0.67
C LEU A 44 9.61 28.96 2.14
N ALA A 45 9.59 27.65 2.35
CA ALA A 45 9.75 27.02 3.65
C ALA A 45 11.10 27.43 4.25
N GLY A 46 11.08 27.88 5.50
CA GLY A 46 12.26 28.27 6.26
C GLY A 46 11.80 29.01 7.51
N GLY A 47 11.96 28.37 8.67
CA GLY A 47 11.56 28.94 9.95
C GLY A 47 12.23 30.30 10.18
N TYR A 48 11.41 31.35 10.21
CA TYR A 48 11.77 32.59 10.89
C TYR A 48 11.19 32.52 12.29
N SER A 49 12.05 32.11 13.22
CA SER A 49 12.01 32.57 14.60
C SER A 49 11.91 34.10 14.61
N ALA A 50 11.16 34.63 15.57
CA ALA A 50 10.99 36.07 15.74
C ALA A 50 12.36 36.78 15.73
N GLY A 51 12.61 37.54 14.67
CA GLY A 51 13.81 38.36 14.53
C GLY A 51 13.83 39.41 15.64
N GLY A 52 14.82 39.31 16.53
CA GLY A 52 15.16 40.38 17.45
C GLY A 52 15.70 41.57 16.65
N GLY A 53 14.89 42.61 16.49
CA GLY A 53 15.33 43.89 15.93
C GLY A 53 16.34 44.56 16.86
N SER A 54 17.53 44.85 16.35
CA SER A 54 18.47 45.74 17.01
C SER A 54 17.91 47.17 17.03
N ALA A 55 18.10 47.82 18.17
CA ALA A 55 17.63 49.15 18.54
C ALA A 55 17.61 50.20 17.40
N GLY A 56 16.41 50.77 17.17
CA GLY A 56 16.26 52.04 16.44
C GLY A 56 14.86 52.22 15.85
N ALA A 57 14.00 52.93 16.57
CA ALA A 57 12.68 53.47 16.17
C ALA A 57 11.43 52.58 16.34
N TRP A 58 10.62 52.95 17.34
CA TRP A 58 9.15 52.98 17.41
C TRP A 58 8.30 52.01 16.58
N GLU A 59 8.52 50.70 16.66
CA GLU A 59 7.53 49.73 16.18
C GLU A 59 7.13 48.72 17.26
N SER A 60 5.82 48.55 17.34
CA SER A 60 5.03 47.73 18.25
C SER A 60 5.44 46.26 18.24
N GLY A 61 5.89 45.75 19.38
CA GLY A 61 6.25 44.34 19.56
C GLY A 61 5.04 43.42 19.52
N GLY A 62 5.15 42.33 18.75
CA GLY A 62 4.15 41.26 18.67
C GLY A 62 4.05 40.48 19.99
N GLY A 63 2.83 40.34 20.50
CA GLY A 63 2.53 39.63 21.75
C GLY A 63 2.55 38.11 21.60
N GLY A 64 3.32 37.43 22.45
CA GLY A 64 3.32 35.97 22.57
C GLY A 64 2.17 35.48 23.46
N GLY A 65 1.46 34.43 23.02
CA GLY A 65 0.33 33.86 23.74
C GLY A 65 0.76 33.03 24.95
N ALA A 66 0.49 33.53 26.16
CA ALA A 66 0.47 32.69 27.35
C ALA A 66 -0.80 31.80 27.30
N GLY A 67 -0.63 30.50 27.54
CA GLY A 67 -1.75 29.56 27.66
C GLY A 67 -2.72 30.02 28.74
N ARG A 68 -4.00 30.16 28.38
CA ARG A 68 -5.07 30.56 29.30
C ARG A 68 -5.71 29.30 29.87
N VAL A 69 -5.85 29.23 31.19
CA VAL A 69 -6.62 28.18 31.87
C VAL A 69 -7.97 28.78 32.24
N ALA A 70 -9.03 28.27 31.62
CA ALA A 70 -10.41 28.58 31.99
C ALA A 70 -10.87 27.59 33.07
N ILE A 71 -11.40 28.08 34.19
CA ILE A 71 -11.92 27.25 35.26
C ILE A 71 -13.43 27.47 35.35
N LYS A 72 -14.21 26.43 35.02
CA LYS A 72 -15.66 26.41 35.25
C LYS A 72 -15.93 26.26 36.74
N TYR A 73 -16.76 27.12 37.31
CA TYR A 73 -17.22 27.01 38.69
C TYR A 73 -18.76 27.07 38.72
N GLY A 74 -19.40 26.26 39.58
CA GLY A 74 -20.86 26.19 39.64
C GLY A 74 -21.49 27.23 40.59
N VAL A 75 -20.83 27.54 41.70
CA VAL A 75 -21.24 28.60 42.63
C VAL A 75 -19.98 29.34 43.04
N TYR A 76 -19.93 30.65 42.79
CA TYR A 76 -18.83 31.48 43.26
C TYR A 76 -18.92 31.60 44.78
N ASN A 77 -18.09 30.84 45.50
CA ASN A 77 -17.90 31.08 46.92
C ASN A 77 -16.94 32.28 47.03
N GLY A 78 -17.48 33.48 47.20
CA GLY A 78 -16.74 34.77 47.20
C GLY A 78 -15.66 34.95 48.26
N ASN A 79 -15.26 33.86 48.92
CA ASN A 79 -14.28 33.81 49.99
C ASN A 79 -12.84 33.51 49.49
N VAL A 80 -12.62 33.24 48.20
CA VAL A 80 -11.28 32.82 47.70
C VAL A 80 -10.57 33.88 46.84
N LEU A 81 -11.21 34.96 46.41
CA LEU A 81 -10.54 36.01 45.62
C LEU A 81 -10.97 37.42 46.00
N ASN A 82 -9.97 38.29 45.98
CA ASN A 82 -9.96 39.69 46.35
C ASN A 82 -11.05 40.50 45.59
N SER A 83 -12.18 40.77 46.27
CA SER A 83 -13.15 41.89 46.12
C SER A 83 -13.49 42.54 44.74
N GLY A 84 -13.16 41.93 43.61
CA GLY A 84 -13.54 42.39 42.28
C GLY A 84 -14.92 41.87 41.84
N ILE A 85 -15.85 42.77 41.56
CA ILE A 85 -17.25 42.45 41.19
C ILE A 85 -17.36 41.78 39.79
N ASN A 86 -16.34 41.91 38.95
CA ASN A 86 -16.35 41.38 37.57
C ASN A 86 -15.06 40.62 37.26
N GLY A 87 -14.82 39.44 37.84
CA GLY A 87 -13.94 38.39 37.30
C GLY A 87 -12.49 38.73 36.89
N TYR A 88 -12.01 39.94 37.13
CA TYR A 88 -10.72 40.47 36.74
C TYR A 88 -10.15 41.18 37.96
N ALA A 89 -9.27 40.48 38.68
CA ALA A 89 -8.35 41.13 39.58
C ALA A 89 -7.07 41.42 38.78
N SER A 90 -6.88 42.68 38.40
CA SER A 90 -5.53 43.14 38.08
C SER A 90 -4.73 43.11 39.40
N PRO A 91 -3.57 42.44 39.46
CA PRO A 91 -2.78 42.39 40.69
C PRO A 91 -2.35 43.81 41.07
N THR A 92 -2.83 44.29 42.22
CA THR A 92 -2.39 45.56 42.78
C THR A 92 -1.16 45.31 43.63
N GLY A 93 0.02 45.47 43.03
CA GLY A 93 1.30 45.35 43.73
C GLY A 93 2.21 44.27 43.15
N SER A 94 3.50 44.40 43.45
CA SER A 94 4.66 43.69 42.88
C SER A 94 4.71 42.17 43.10
N GLU A 95 3.58 41.48 43.15
CA GLU A 95 3.52 40.04 43.33
C GLU A 95 3.64 39.34 41.97
N THR A 96 4.61 38.42 41.92
CA THR A 96 4.98 37.59 40.79
C THR A 96 3.75 36.93 40.17
N ILE A 97 3.50 37.27 38.90
CA ILE A 97 2.33 36.88 38.11
C ILE A 97 2.24 35.36 38.00
N GLY A 98 1.31 34.75 38.73
CA GLY A 98 0.81 33.40 38.48
C GLY A 98 -0.15 33.37 37.28
N PRO A 99 -0.44 32.19 36.72
CA PRO A 99 -1.27 32.06 35.53
C PRO A 99 -2.67 32.66 35.75
N TYR A 100 -3.09 33.57 34.87
CA TYR A 100 -4.43 34.15 34.86
C TYR A 100 -5.46 33.03 34.69
N ALA A 101 -6.16 32.68 35.78
CA ALA A 101 -7.31 31.81 35.74
C ALA A 101 -8.55 32.65 35.42
N TYR A 102 -9.18 32.37 34.29
CA TYR A 102 -10.43 33.00 33.90
C TYR A 102 -11.60 32.19 34.49
N TYR A 103 -12.39 32.85 35.32
CA TYR A 103 -13.59 32.30 35.94
C TYR A 103 -14.80 32.79 35.15
N MET A 104 -15.45 31.90 34.39
CA MET A 104 -16.62 32.24 33.57
C MET A 104 -17.89 31.66 34.23
N ASN A 105 -18.81 32.55 34.65
CA ASN A 105 -20.07 32.17 35.30
C ASN A 105 -21.17 31.77 34.29
N ASP A 106 -21.17 32.43 33.12
CA ASP A 106 -22.19 32.29 32.09
C ASP A 106 -21.51 31.99 30.75
N MET A 107 -21.11 30.72 30.56
CA MET A 107 -20.73 30.29 29.21
C MET A 107 -22.03 30.08 28.43
N THR A 108 -22.39 31.05 27.60
CA THR A 108 -23.28 30.78 26.47
C THR A 108 -22.56 29.80 25.56
N PHE A 109 -23.01 28.55 25.55
CA PHE A 109 -22.51 27.59 24.58
C PHE A 109 -22.98 28.05 23.21
N GLU A 110 -22.04 28.18 22.27
CA GLU A 110 -22.41 28.35 20.87
C GLU A 110 -23.27 27.16 20.45
N SER A 111 -24.26 27.42 19.60
CA SER A 111 -25.18 26.38 19.12
C SER A 111 -24.43 25.29 18.34
N GLU A 112 -23.31 25.64 17.71
CA GLU A 112 -22.46 24.72 16.98
C GLU A 112 -20.99 25.16 17.01
N GLY A 113 -20.09 24.20 16.86
CA GLY A 113 -18.65 24.42 16.65
C GLY A 113 -18.08 23.40 15.68
N PHE A 114 -16.96 23.74 15.03
CA PHE A 114 -16.33 22.89 14.02
C PHE A 114 -14.90 22.50 14.40
N ILE A 115 -14.51 21.27 14.05
CA ILE A 115 -13.10 20.86 13.97
C ILE A 115 -12.75 20.81 12.47
N GLY A 116 -11.88 21.72 12.06
CA GLY A 116 -11.65 22.07 10.65
C GLY A 116 -12.56 23.21 10.19
N GLY A 117 -12.63 23.43 8.87
CA GLY A 117 -13.47 24.46 8.28
C GLY A 117 -13.66 24.26 6.78
N GLU A 118 -14.67 24.93 6.23
CA GLU A 118 -15.03 24.83 4.80
C GLU A 118 -14.25 25.81 3.92
N VAL A 119 -13.46 26.72 4.51
CA VAL A 119 -12.63 27.66 3.76
C VAL A 119 -11.26 27.07 3.44
N SER A 120 -10.71 27.46 2.30
CA SER A 120 -9.36 27.04 1.88
C SER A 120 -8.33 27.40 2.95
N GLY A 121 -7.52 26.42 3.36
CA GLY A 121 -6.50 26.56 4.40
C GLY A 121 -6.92 26.07 5.78
N ASP A 122 -8.22 25.92 6.06
CA ASP A 122 -8.68 25.25 7.26
C ASP A 122 -8.46 23.74 7.12
N LYS A 123 -7.91 23.13 8.17
CA LYS A 123 -7.61 21.70 8.19
C LYS A 123 -8.43 21.02 9.28
N GLY A 124 -9.21 20.02 8.87
CA GLY A 124 -9.92 19.09 9.74
C GLY A 124 -9.03 17.95 10.23
N LEU A 125 -9.66 16.82 10.54
CA LEU A 125 -8.94 15.61 10.92
C LEU A 125 -8.45 14.91 9.65
N ILE A 126 -7.14 14.87 9.45
CA ILE A 126 -6.53 14.27 8.25
C ILE A 126 -5.98 12.89 8.58
N LEU A 127 -6.25 11.96 7.69
CA LEU A 127 -5.75 10.60 7.71
C LEU A 127 -4.98 10.31 6.42
N ASP A 128 -3.83 9.65 6.56
CA ASP A 128 -3.02 9.12 5.46
C ASP A 128 -3.09 7.59 5.48
N ALA A 129 -3.66 6.99 4.43
CA ALA A 129 -3.77 5.55 4.28
C ALA A 129 -2.45 4.89 3.83
N GLY A 130 -1.40 5.68 3.58
CA GLY A 130 -0.09 5.26 3.07
C GLY A 130 -0.07 4.99 1.57
N ASN A 131 -1.15 4.40 1.05
CA ASN A 131 -1.45 4.21 -0.37
C ASN A 131 -2.82 4.80 -0.70
N VAL A 132 -3.13 4.94 -1.99
CA VAL A 132 -4.49 5.26 -2.41
C VAL A 132 -5.44 4.18 -1.90
N ALA A 133 -6.55 4.62 -1.33
CA ALA A 133 -7.50 3.79 -0.62
C ALA A 133 -8.93 4.19 -0.93
N LYS A 134 -9.84 3.23 -0.78
CA LYS A 134 -11.27 3.44 -0.76
C LYS A 134 -11.75 3.58 0.67
N PHE A 135 -12.13 4.78 1.08
CA PHE A 135 -12.71 5.02 2.39
C PHE A 135 -14.16 4.52 2.41
N THR A 136 -14.50 3.69 3.39
CA THR A 136 -15.75 2.90 3.40
C THR A 136 -16.73 3.32 4.48
N SER A 137 -16.25 3.77 5.64
CA SER A 137 -17.12 4.25 6.71
C SER A 137 -16.40 5.09 7.74
N ILE A 138 -17.17 5.96 8.40
CA ILE A 138 -16.77 6.74 9.57
C ILE A 138 -17.48 6.15 10.78
N ASP A 139 -16.71 5.76 11.78
CA ASP A 139 -17.22 5.45 13.11
C ASP A 139 -16.67 6.45 14.13
N PHE A 140 -17.38 6.63 15.24
CA PHE A 140 -16.95 7.51 16.31
C PHE A 140 -17.51 7.07 17.65
N ASP A 141 -16.76 7.39 18.71
CA ASP A 141 -17.19 7.22 20.09
C ASP A 141 -17.26 8.59 20.78
N GLY A 142 -18.25 8.77 21.63
CA GLY A 142 -18.52 10.01 22.34
C GLY A 142 -19.29 9.77 23.63
N GLU A 143 -19.43 10.81 24.45
CA GLU A 143 -20.36 10.74 25.59
C GLU A 143 -21.82 10.65 25.08
N PRO A 144 -22.72 9.98 25.83
CA PRO A 144 -24.13 9.91 25.47
C PRO A 144 -24.71 11.30 25.23
N PHE A 145 -25.37 11.47 24.08
CA PHE A 145 -26.00 12.74 23.71
C PHE A 145 -27.14 13.08 24.68
N VAL A 146 -27.19 14.33 25.09
CA VAL A 146 -28.28 14.91 25.89
C VAL A 146 -29.06 15.91 25.03
N GLY A 147 -30.39 15.92 25.15
CA GLY A 147 -31.23 16.89 24.45
C GLY A 147 -31.07 16.83 22.93
N THR A 148 -30.69 17.96 22.33
CA THR A 148 -30.54 18.13 20.86
C THR A 148 -29.08 18.03 20.39
N GLN A 149 -28.18 17.51 21.23
CA GLN A 149 -26.78 17.36 20.87
C GLN A 149 -26.58 16.45 19.66
N LYS A 150 -25.59 16.79 18.83
CA LYS A 150 -25.19 15.98 17.67
C LYS A 150 -23.69 16.07 17.41
N ILE A 151 -23.14 14.98 16.88
CA ILE A 151 -21.83 14.94 16.23
C ILE A 151 -22.07 14.51 14.79
N GLU A 152 -21.61 15.33 13.86
CA GLU A 152 -21.84 15.19 12.43
C GLU A 152 -20.51 15.31 11.67
N PHE A 153 -20.32 14.55 10.59
CA PHE A 153 -19.09 14.56 9.78
C PHE A 153 -19.37 14.82 8.31
N LYS A 154 -18.38 15.40 7.62
CA LYS A 154 -18.23 15.30 6.16
C LYS A 154 -16.81 14.84 5.83
N VAL A 155 -16.61 14.24 4.68
CA VAL A 155 -15.31 13.76 4.21
C VAL A 155 -14.95 14.36 2.86
N ARG A 156 -13.66 14.63 2.64
CA ARG A 156 -13.08 14.84 1.30
C ARG A 156 -11.83 13.99 1.15
N VAL A 157 -11.52 13.59 -0.08
CA VAL A 157 -10.47 12.62 -0.38
C VAL A 157 -9.59 13.12 -1.52
N ALA A 158 -8.28 12.89 -1.42
CA ALA A 158 -7.30 13.26 -2.45
C ALA A 158 -6.06 12.35 -2.44
N ASP A 159 -5.32 12.30 -3.54
CA ASP A 159 -4.06 11.53 -3.65
C ASP A 159 -2.88 12.17 -2.90
N ASP A 160 -2.93 13.49 -2.70
CA ASP A 160 -1.95 14.25 -1.95
C ASP A 160 -2.58 15.30 -1.04
N LEU A 161 -1.81 15.78 -0.05
CA LEU A 161 -2.28 16.72 0.97
C LEU A 161 -2.69 18.08 0.40
N ALA A 162 -2.07 18.53 -0.70
CA ALA A 162 -2.42 19.78 -1.36
C ALA A 162 -3.72 19.64 -2.16
N GLY A 163 -3.96 18.46 -2.74
CA GLY A 163 -5.18 18.11 -3.45
C GLY A 163 -6.43 18.26 -2.60
N LEU A 164 -6.36 18.01 -1.29
CA LEU A 164 -7.48 18.19 -0.36
C LEU A 164 -8.08 19.61 -0.42
N ASP A 165 -7.25 20.64 -0.57
CA ASP A 165 -7.74 22.03 -0.59
C ASP A 165 -8.63 22.35 -1.80
N SER A 166 -8.56 21.53 -2.85
CA SER A 166 -9.40 21.65 -4.05
C SER A 166 -10.69 20.82 -3.99
N LYS A 167 -10.83 19.94 -2.99
CA LYS A 167 -11.93 19.00 -2.88
C LYS A 167 -13.03 19.53 -1.97
N ILE A 168 -14.27 19.18 -2.33
CA ILE A 168 -15.48 19.54 -1.58
C ILE A 168 -15.72 18.48 -0.50
N PHE A 169 -16.13 18.92 0.69
CA PHE A 169 -16.60 18.03 1.73
C PHE A 169 -17.97 17.45 1.38
N GLU A 170 -18.07 16.12 1.39
CA GLU A 170 -19.28 15.37 1.07
C GLU A 170 -19.79 14.60 2.29
N GLY A 171 -21.12 14.48 2.39
CA GLY A 171 -21.81 13.57 3.31
C GLY A 171 -22.35 12.32 2.58
N PRO A 172 -23.20 11.50 3.23
CA PRO A 172 -23.68 10.23 2.68
C PRO A 172 -24.51 10.36 1.40
N THR A 173 -25.11 11.53 1.13
CA THR A 173 -25.89 11.82 -0.08
C THR A 173 -25.38 13.05 -0.83
N GLY A 174 -24.09 13.39 -0.64
CA GLY A 174 -23.41 14.52 -1.28
C GLY A 174 -23.17 15.70 -0.34
N ALA A 175 -22.72 16.84 -0.89
CA ALA A 175 -22.15 17.98 -0.15
C ALA A 175 -23.06 18.67 0.89
N SER A 176 -24.39 18.53 0.76
CA SER A 176 -25.37 19.13 1.69
C SER A 176 -25.71 18.25 2.89
N SER A 177 -25.27 17.00 2.89
CA SER A 177 -25.57 16.01 3.93
C SER A 177 -24.41 15.84 4.91
N TRP A 178 -24.67 15.20 6.04
CA TRP A 178 -23.69 14.88 7.07
C TRP A 178 -23.79 13.40 7.45
N PHE A 179 -22.65 12.77 7.70
CA PHE A 179 -22.59 11.47 8.37
C PHE A 179 -22.88 11.67 9.85
N ASP A 180 -23.53 10.71 10.47
CA ASP A 180 -23.87 10.73 11.89
C ASP A 180 -23.88 9.29 12.45
N LYS A 181 -24.37 9.12 13.69
CA LYS A 181 -24.44 7.79 14.33
C LYS A 181 -25.29 6.77 13.55
N ASP A 182 -26.22 7.24 12.72
CA ASP A 182 -27.14 6.38 11.96
C ASP A 182 -26.70 6.23 10.49
N ASN A 183 -25.89 7.16 9.97
CA ASN A 183 -25.41 7.22 8.60
C ASN A 183 -23.87 7.23 8.55
N LYS A 184 -23.27 6.05 8.67
CA LYS A 184 -21.80 5.88 8.79
C LYS A 184 -21.08 5.49 7.50
N ASN A 185 -21.79 4.97 6.51
CA ASN A 185 -21.18 4.41 5.29
C ASN A 185 -20.83 5.53 4.30
N ILE A 186 -19.59 5.54 3.85
CA ILE A 186 -19.12 6.43 2.78
C ILE A 186 -19.56 5.81 1.44
N PRO A 187 -20.32 6.54 0.59
CA PRO A 187 -20.78 6.02 -0.69
C PRO A 187 -19.64 5.89 -1.72
N ASP A 188 -19.79 4.93 -2.64
CA ASP A 188 -18.86 4.70 -3.77
C ASP A 188 -18.69 5.91 -4.72
N ALA A 189 -19.57 6.90 -4.63
CA ALA A 189 -19.49 8.13 -5.41
C ALA A 189 -18.36 9.06 -4.95
N ILE A 190 -17.88 8.91 -3.71
CA ILE A 190 -16.72 9.64 -3.22
C ILE A 190 -15.47 8.96 -3.78
N GLU A 191 -14.64 9.74 -4.46
CA GLU A 191 -13.43 9.25 -5.13
C GLU A 191 -12.46 8.60 -4.14
N ASN A 192 -11.66 7.65 -4.65
CA ASN A 192 -10.54 7.08 -3.90
C ASN A 192 -9.43 8.12 -3.73
N GLY A 193 -8.58 7.92 -2.72
CA GLY A 193 -7.41 8.74 -2.52
C GLY A 193 -6.56 8.23 -1.37
N ARG A 194 -5.35 8.73 -1.26
CA ARG A 194 -4.44 8.38 -0.17
C ARG A 194 -4.81 9.09 1.13
N PHE A 195 -5.24 10.35 1.02
CA PHE A 195 -5.59 11.19 2.14
C PHE A 195 -7.10 11.37 2.21
N ALA A 196 -7.64 11.24 3.42
CA ALA A 196 -8.99 11.67 3.75
C ALA A 196 -8.93 12.76 4.80
N GLU A 197 -9.82 13.75 4.68
CA GLU A 197 -10.00 14.79 5.68
C GLU A 197 -11.45 14.82 6.14
N LEU A 198 -11.64 14.90 7.45
CA LEU A 198 -12.95 14.99 8.09
C LEU A 198 -13.19 16.41 8.62
N LEU A 199 -14.29 17.01 8.17
CA LEU A 199 -14.89 18.17 8.80
C LEU A 199 -15.86 17.67 9.87
N VAL A 200 -15.65 18.07 11.12
CA VAL A 200 -16.51 17.66 12.24
C VAL A 200 -17.35 18.82 12.70
N LYS A 201 -18.66 18.62 12.83
CA LYS A 201 -19.60 19.56 13.43
C LYS A 201 -20.11 19.02 14.77
N LEU A 202 -19.98 19.83 15.81
CA LEU A 202 -20.44 19.57 17.17
C LEU A 202 -21.60 20.51 17.49
N THR A 203 -22.82 19.98 17.64
CA THR A 203 -24.01 20.77 17.94
C THR A 203 -24.33 20.70 19.44
N SER A 204 -24.42 21.86 20.09
CA SER A 204 -24.79 22.01 21.51
C SER A 204 -26.31 22.08 21.69
N ASP A 205 -26.80 21.70 22.86
CA ASP A 205 -28.20 21.96 23.26
C ASP A 205 -28.39 23.31 23.99
N GLY A 206 -27.33 24.13 24.05
CA GLY A 206 -27.30 25.41 24.78
C GLY A 206 -26.95 25.27 26.26
N THR A 207 -26.86 24.05 26.79
CA THR A 207 -26.46 23.76 28.18
C THR A 207 -25.22 22.88 28.27
N ASN A 208 -24.96 22.05 27.26
CA ASN A 208 -23.84 21.14 27.17
C ASN A 208 -23.37 21.00 25.71
N THR A 209 -22.06 20.95 25.50
CA THR A 209 -21.45 20.57 24.21
C THR A 209 -21.23 19.05 24.17
N PRO A 210 -21.51 18.36 23.06
CA PRO A 210 -21.19 16.94 22.92
C PRO A 210 -19.68 16.72 23.01
N ILE A 211 -19.28 15.57 23.56
CA ILE A 211 -17.88 15.18 23.69
C ILE A 211 -17.59 14.06 22.69
N LEU A 212 -16.69 14.35 21.74
CA LEU A 212 -16.10 13.37 20.83
C LEU A 212 -14.83 12.78 21.48
N LYS A 213 -14.74 11.46 21.60
CA LYS A 213 -13.61 10.76 22.21
C LYS A 213 -12.63 10.21 21.17
N SER A 214 -13.18 9.56 20.14
CA SER A 214 -12.40 8.98 19.07
C SER A 214 -13.17 8.96 17.77
N VAL A 215 -12.43 9.01 16.66
CA VAL A 215 -12.95 8.82 15.31
C VAL A 215 -12.15 7.70 14.65
N THR A 216 -12.85 6.81 13.97
CA THR A 216 -12.26 5.71 13.22
C THR A 216 -12.71 5.83 11.77
N LEU A 217 -11.76 5.82 10.84
CA LEU A 217 -12.04 5.75 9.42
C LEU A 217 -11.62 4.36 8.93
N ASN A 218 -12.55 3.65 8.31
CA ASN A 218 -12.30 2.32 7.75
C ASN A 218 -12.07 2.47 6.25
N TYR A 219 -11.03 1.82 5.72
CA TYR A 219 -10.70 1.89 4.31
C TYR A 219 -10.17 0.56 3.76
N ASP A 220 -10.31 0.41 2.45
CA ASP A 220 -9.77 -0.71 1.70
C ASP A 220 -8.64 -0.21 0.80
N THR A 221 -7.49 -0.89 0.86
CA THR A 221 -6.38 -0.72 -0.08
C THR A 221 -6.30 -1.91 -1.03
N LEU A 222 -5.68 -1.69 -2.19
CA LEU A 222 -5.36 -2.73 -3.15
C LEU A 222 -4.20 -3.63 -2.66
N ASN A 223 -4.14 -4.00 -1.38
CA ASN A 223 -2.94 -4.63 -0.82
C ASN A 223 -2.67 -6.08 -1.26
N GLN A 224 -3.64 -6.77 -1.87
CA GLN A 224 -3.49 -8.04 -2.61
C GLN A 224 -4.90 -8.44 -3.08
N PRO A 225 -5.13 -8.95 -4.30
CA PRO A 225 -6.42 -9.53 -4.61
C PRO A 225 -6.47 -10.89 -3.90
N VAL A 226 -7.33 -10.98 -2.87
CA VAL A 226 -7.43 -12.14 -1.96
C VAL A 226 -7.71 -13.45 -2.71
N ASN A 227 -8.14 -13.37 -3.98
CA ASN A 227 -8.45 -14.50 -4.85
C ASN A 227 -7.84 -14.38 -6.27
N LEU A 228 -6.69 -13.70 -6.44
CA LEU A 228 -6.00 -13.66 -7.74
C LEU A 228 -5.53 -15.08 -8.12
N GLU A 229 -6.05 -15.66 -9.18
CA GLU A 229 -5.59 -16.96 -9.67
C GLU A 229 -4.54 -16.73 -10.75
N ILE A 230 -3.41 -17.43 -10.69
CA ILE A 230 -2.29 -17.18 -11.61
C ILE A 230 -1.82 -18.48 -12.23
N SER A 231 -1.56 -18.48 -13.53
CA SER A 231 -1.20 -19.66 -14.30
C SER A 231 -0.21 -19.36 -15.41
N GLN A 232 0.50 -20.40 -15.82
CA GLN A 232 1.39 -20.40 -16.97
C GLN A 232 0.97 -21.54 -17.91
N SER A 233 0.91 -21.25 -19.19
CA SER A 233 0.48 -22.21 -20.20
C SER A 233 1.19 -22.02 -21.53
N LYS A 234 1.13 -23.03 -22.37
CA LYS A 234 1.48 -22.93 -23.79
C LYS A 234 0.40 -22.11 -24.52
N ILE A 235 0.70 -21.67 -25.73
CA ILE A 235 -0.23 -20.87 -26.56
C ILE A 235 -1.50 -21.65 -26.93
N ASN A 236 -1.41 -22.97 -27.03
CA ASN A 236 -2.57 -23.84 -27.27
C ASN A 236 -3.46 -24.02 -26.03
N GLY A 237 -3.07 -23.47 -24.87
CA GLY A 237 -3.80 -23.54 -23.61
C GLY A 237 -3.34 -24.64 -22.66
N ASP A 238 -2.42 -25.52 -23.06
CA ASP A 238 -1.92 -26.58 -22.19
C ASP A 238 -1.14 -25.98 -21.01
N GLU A 239 -1.46 -26.41 -19.79
CA GLU A 239 -0.78 -25.95 -18.58
C GLU A 239 0.70 -26.35 -18.57
N ILE A 240 1.56 -25.45 -18.09
CA ILE A 240 2.96 -25.75 -17.81
C ILE A 240 3.09 -25.92 -16.30
N ALA A 241 3.22 -27.16 -15.84
CA ALA A 241 3.39 -27.43 -14.41
C ALA A 241 4.68 -26.77 -13.87
N ILE A 242 4.68 -26.41 -12.59
CA ILE A 242 5.83 -25.77 -11.91
C ILE A 242 7.09 -26.65 -12.09
N GLY A 243 8.20 -26.03 -12.47
CA GLY A 243 9.49 -26.67 -12.69
C GLY A 243 9.61 -27.43 -14.01
N SER A 244 8.59 -27.44 -14.85
CA SER A 244 8.62 -28.17 -16.13
C SER A 244 9.65 -27.58 -17.09
N VAL A 245 10.25 -28.47 -17.88
CA VAL A 245 11.05 -28.09 -19.04
C VAL A 245 10.13 -28.05 -20.25
N ILE A 246 10.22 -26.97 -21.02
CA ILE A 246 9.49 -26.78 -22.27
C ILE A 246 10.46 -26.46 -23.42
N ILE A 247 10.07 -26.88 -24.63
CA ILE A 247 10.77 -26.53 -25.88
C ILE A 247 10.06 -25.39 -26.63
N ASP A 248 8.86 -25.03 -26.18
CA ASP A 248 8.01 -24.03 -26.79
C ASP A 248 8.68 -22.64 -26.75
N ALA A 249 8.61 -21.91 -27.86
CA ALA A 249 9.22 -20.57 -27.96
C ALA A 249 8.40 -19.47 -27.28
N GLN A 250 7.15 -19.77 -26.93
CA GLN A 250 6.22 -18.81 -26.36
C GLN A 250 5.53 -19.41 -25.14
N VAL A 251 5.37 -18.58 -24.12
CA VAL A 251 4.65 -18.92 -22.88
C VAL A 251 3.58 -17.86 -22.67
N LYS A 252 2.38 -18.29 -22.29
CA LYS A 252 1.30 -17.41 -21.86
C LYS A 252 1.27 -17.36 -20.34
N LEU A 253 1.40 -16.17 -19.77
CA LEU A 253 1.20 -15.91 -18.35
C LEU A 253 -0.18 -15.29 -18.18
N THR A 254 -0.96 -15.78 -17.21
CA THR A 254 -2.32 -15.32 -16.98
C THR A 254 -2.51 -15.02 -15.50
N ALA A 255 -3.18 -13.91 -15.22
CA ALA A 255 -3.79 -13.63 -13.94
C ALA A 255 -5.30 -13.54 -14.16
N ASP A 256 -6.05 -14.41 -13.48
CA ASP A 256 -7.50 -14.51 -13.54
C ASP A 256 -8.13 -13.94 -12.28
N ASN A 257 -9.41 -13.58 -12.38
CA ASN A 257 -10.20 -13.01 -11.31
C ASN A 257 -9.56 -11.74 -10.72
N LEU A 258 -9.13 -10.81 -11.59
CA LEU A 258 -8.60 -9.52 -11.17
C LEU A 258 -9.68 -8.76 -10.37
N GLN A 259 -9.34 -8.25 -9.20
CA GLN A 259 -10.26 -7.49 -8.36
C GLN A 259 -9.66 -6.13 -8.05
N GLY A 260 -10.44 -5.09 -8.31
CA GLY A 260 -10.11 -3.72 -8.00
C GLY A 260 -10.78 -3.23 -6.71
N LEU A 261 -10.63 -1.94 -6.40
CA LEU A 261 -11.33 -1.29 -5.28
C LEU A 261 -12.78 -0.94 -5.63
N VAL A 262 -13.08 -0.80 -6.93
CA VAL A 262 -14.38 -0.39 -7.45
C VAL A 262 -14.92 -1.45 -8.41
N ALA A 263 -16.22 -1.70 -8.34
CA ALA A 263 -16.87 -2.60 -9.27
C ALA A 263 -16.87 -2.00 -10.69
N ASN A 264 -16.63 -2.84 -11.70
CA ASN A 264 -16.63 -2.47 -13.12
C ASN A 264 -15.56 -1.44 -13.52
N GLU A 265 -14.44 -1.38 -12.81
CA GLU A 265 -13.28 -0.63 -13.28
C GLU A 265 -12.42 -1.44 -14.25
N ASP A 266 -11.69 -0.72 -15.12
CA ASP A 266 -10.67 -1.30 -15.99
C ASP A 266 -9.44 -1.67 -15.14
N LEU A 267 -9.01 -2.92 -15.26
CA LEU A 267 -7.88 -3.52 -14.58
C LEU A 267 -6.96 -4.18 -15.59
N GLN A 268 -5.68 -4.27 -15.28
CA GLN A 268 -4.72 -5.08 -16.04
C GLN A 268 -3.74 -5.74 -15.09
N ALA A 269 -3.17 -6.87 -15.51
CA ALA A 269 -2.08 -7.50 -14.78
C ALA A 269 -0.75 -6.94 -15.27
N GLU A 270 0.14 -6.63 -14.34
CA GLU A 270 1.54 -6.32 -14.61
C GLU A 270 2.39 -7.50 -14.18
N PHE A 271 3.13 -8.07 -15.12
CA PHE A 271 3.97 -9.25 -14.94
C PHE A 271 5.44 -8.86 -14.86
N GLU A 272 6.20 -9.53 -14.01
CA GLU A 272 7.65 -9.46 -13.99
C GLU A 272 8.23 -10.87 -14.12
N LEU A 273 8.95 -11.11 -15.23
CA LEU A 273 9.64 -12.36 -15.51
C LEU A 273 11.15 -12.15 -15.36
N LYS A 274 11.81 -13.02 -14.59
CA LYS A 274 13.26 -12.99 -14.41
C LYS A 274 13.84 -14.39 -14.58
N ASN A 275 15.12 -14.45 -14.94
CA ASN A 275 15.88 -15.67 -14.70
C ASN A 275 15.93 -15.93 -13.19
N VAL A 276 15.93 -17.20 -12.77
CA VAL A 276 15.89 -17.59 -11.34
C VAL A 276 17.01 -16.92 -10.53
N SER A 277 18.20 -16.78 -11.11
CA SER A 277 19.36 -16.14 -10.48
C SER A 277 19.27 -14.62 -10.33
N ILE A 278 18.30 -13.96 -10.96
CA ILE A 278 18.12 -12.50 -10.92
C ILE A 278 17.00 -12.18 -9.92
N PRO A 279 17.25 -11.36 -8.88
CA PRO A 279 16.19 -10.88 -8.01
C PRO A 279 15.12 -10.11 -8.78
N PHE A 280 13.88 -10.18 -8.32
CA PHE A 280 12.87 -9.25 -8.80
C PHE A 280 13.23 -7.83 -8.37
N ASP A 281 13.04 -6.87 -9.26
CA ASP A 281 13.47 -5.47 -9.11
C ASP A 281 12.46 -4.46 -9.69
N GLU A 282 11.30 -4.93 -10.17
CA GLU A 282 10.26 -4.13 -10.80
C GLU A 282 10.68 -3.46 -12.11
N GLN A 283 11.78 -3.91 -12.72
CA GLN A 283 12.27 -3.41 -14.00
C GLN A 283 12.02 -4.42 -15.12
N GLY A 284 11.60 -3.92 -16.28
CA GLY A 284 11.26 -4.76 -17.42
C GLY A 284 9.95 -5.51 -17.22
N THR A 285 8.99 -4.88 -16.53
CA THR A 285 7.63 -5.40 -16.38
C THR A 285 6.89 -5.36 -17.71
N ILE A 286 5.86 -6.20 -17.82
CA ILE A 286 5.06 -6.35 -19.03
C ILE A 286 3.59 -6.28 -18.63
N LEU A 287 2.82 -5.43 -19.29
CA LEU A 287 1.38 -5.33 -19.08
C LEU A 287 0.66 -6.39 -19.91
N GLY A 288 -0.32 -7.05 -19.29
CA GLY A 288 -1.30 -7.87 -19.98
C GLY A 288 -2.45 -7.06 -20.57
N ASP A 289 -3.44 -7.77 -21.10
CA ASP A 289 -4.65 -7.15 -21.64
C ASP A 289 -5.48 -6.45 -20.55
N ILE A 290 -6.15 -5.34 -20.90
CA ILE A 290 -7.12 -4.67 -20.02
C ILE A 290 -8.41 -5.47 -19.95
N VAL A 291 -8.92 -5.67 -18.74
CA VAL A 291 -10.15 -6.40 -18.42
C VAL A 291 -10.96 -5.68 -17.35
N LEU A 292 -12.26 -5.97 -17.26
CA LEU A 292 -13.07 -5.52 -16.13
C LEU A 292 -12.79 -6.36 -14.88
N SER A 293 -13.14 -5.84 -13.70
CA SER A 293 -13.13 -6.61 -12.44
C SER A 293 -13.82 -7.97 -12.59
N GLY A 294 -13.14 -9.02 -12.15
CA GLY A 294 -13.49 -10.44 -12.32
C GLY A 294 -12.91 -11.10 -13.58
N GLY A 295 -12.31 -10.33 -14.49
CA GLY A 295 -11.74 -10.86 -15.74
C GLY A 295 -10.31 -11.40 -15.63
N ALA A 296 -9.87 -12.03 -16.72
CA ALA A 296 -8.53 -12.60 -16.87
C ALA A 296 -7.63 -11.73 -17.76
N SER A 297 -6.57 -11.17 -17.19
CA SER A 297 -5.53 -10.44 -17.92
C SER A 297 -4.37 -11.38 -18.23
N SER A 298 -3.88 -11.36 -19.47
CA SER A 298 -2.82 -12.26 -19.90
C SER A 298 -1.78 -11.59 -20.78
N VAL A 299 -0.58 -12.18 -20.82
CA VAL A 299 0.50 -11.77 -21.72
C VAL A 299 1.15 -12.99 -22.35
N THR A 300 1.52 -12.87 -23.62
CA THR A 300 2.38 -13.85 -24.31
C THR A 300 3.82 -13.35 -24.35
N ILE A 301 4.72 -14.12 -23.76
CA ILE A 301 6.16 -13.85 -23.71
C ILE A 301 6.93 -14.78 -24.64
N ASN A 302 8.09 -14.31 -25.13
CA ASN A 302 9.02 -15.08 -25.96
C ASN A 302 10.38 -15.21 -25.26
N PRO A 303 10.46 -15.94 -24.13
CA PRO A 303 11.70 -16.11 -23.37
C PRO A 303 12.77 -16.81 -24.21
N ILE A 304 14.02 -16.37 -24.05
CA ILE A 304 15.19 -17.14 -24.52
C ILE A 304 15.42 -18.36 -23.62
N GLU A 305 16.31 -19.26 -24.02
CA GLU A 305 16.66 -20.43 -23.21
C GLU A 305 17.17 -20.02 -21.82
N GLY A 306 16.68 -20.71 -20.78
CA GLY A 306 16.95 -20.36 -19.40
C GLY A 306 15.94 -20.91 -18.39
N LYS A 307 16.22 -20.70 -17.11
CA LYS A 307 15.35 -21.06 -15.98
C LYS A 307 14.68 -19.81 -15.46
N PHE A 308 13.36 -19.79 -15.42
CA PHE A 308 12.58 -18.59 -15.13
C PHE A 308 11.76 -18.70 -13.87
N LYS A 309 11.53 -17.53 -13.27
CA LYS A 309 10.54 -17.27 -12.23
C LYS A 309 9.75 -16.03 -12.57
N TRP A 310 8.52 -15.92 -12.10
CA TRP A 310 7.71 -14.74 -12.35
C TRP A 310 6.75 -14.40 -11.23
N ARG A 311 6.37 -13.13 -11.20
CA ARG A 311 5.36 -12.58 -10.30
C ARG A 311 4.44 -11.64 -11.05
N VAL A 312 3.29 -11.34 -10.46
CA VAL A 312 2.27 -10.48 -11.05
C VAL A 312 1.61 -9.61 -10.00
N ARG A 313 1.18 -8.41 -10.38
CA ARG A 313 0.32 -7.53 -9.57
C ARG A 313 -0.81 -6.97 -10.42
N VAL A 314 -1.87 -6.52 -9.76
CA VAL A 314 -2.99 -5.84 -10.42
C VAL A 314 -2.65 -4.36 -10.53
N VAL A 315 -2.99 -3.76 -11.67
CA VAL A 315 -2.93 -2.32 -11.90
C VAL A 315 -4.34 -1.86 -12.26
N ASP A 316 -4.84 -0.82 -11.59
CA ASP A 316 -6.14 -0.23 -11.90
C ASP A 316 -6.04 0.90 -12.95
N ALA A 317 -7.20 1.43 -13.37
CA ALA A 317 -7.29 2.51 -14.35
C ALA A 317 -6.63 3.82 -13.90
N SER A 318 -6.45 4.01 -12.58
CA SER A 318 -5.77 5.15 -11.98
C SER A 318 -4.26 4.94 -11.82
N GLY A 319 -3.75 3.77 -12.20
CA GLY A 319 -2.33 3.40 -12.07
C GLY A 319 -1.93 2.95 -10.66
N GLN A 320 -2.89 2.71 -9.76
CA GLN A 320 -2.59 2.09 -8.48
C GLN A 320 -2.25 0.63 -8.69
N VAL A 321 -1.37 0.11 -7.83
CA VAL A 321 -0.86 -1.25 -7.97
C VAL A 321 -1.08 -2.06 -6.72
N SER A 322 -1.32 -3.36 -6.88
CA SER A 322 -1.36 -4.27 -5.76
C SER A 322 0.02 -4.66 -5.27
N ALA A 323 0.09 -5.32 -4.10
CA ALA A 323 1.29 -6.10 -3.78
C ALA A 323 1.51 -7.17 -4.85
N TRP A 324 2.77 -7.53 -5.06
CA TRP A 324 3.16 -8.61 -5.95
C TRP A 324 2.73 -9.98 -5.40
N LYS A 325 2.29 -10.85 -6.30
CA LYS A 325 2.06 -12.27 -6.07
C LYS A 325 3.00 -13.09 -6.95
N SER A 326 3.92 -13.83 -6.34
CA SER A 326 4.79 -14.78 -7.05
C SER A 326 4.02 -16.03 -7.50
N PHE A 327 4.42 -16.58 -8.63
CA PHE A 327 3.94 -17.87 -9.10
C PHE A 327 4.57 -19.03 -8.31
N GLY A 328 3.97 -20.21 -8.39
CA GLY A 328 4.55 -21.44 -7.85
C GLY A 328 4.55 -21.62 -6.33
N SER A 329 4.25 -20.57 -5.54
CA SER A 329 4.36 -20.59 -4.06
C SER A 329 5.70 -21.15 -3.57
N ASN A 330 6.78 -20.88 -4.32
CA ASN A 330 8.11 -21.41 -4.09
C ASN A 330 9.03 -20.30 -3.52
N SER A 331 10.31 -20.61 -3.27
CA SER A 331 11.24 -19.65 -2.64
C SER A 331 11.68 -18.50 -3.55
N ASP A 332 11.37 -18.53 -4.85
CA ASP A 332 11.81 -17.59 -5.89
C ASP A 332 13.32 -17.34 -5.97
N VAL A 333 14.15 -17.95 -5.13
CA VAL A 333 15.61 -17.74 -5.11
C VAL A 333 16.31 -18.88 -5.85
N THR A 334 15.86 -20.11 -5.63
CA THR A 334 16.40 -21.31 -6.27
C THR A 334 15.38 -22.05 -7.11
N ASP A 335 14.10 -21.80 -6.86
CA ASP A 335 13.03 -22.56 -7.47
C ASP A 335 12.68 -21.99 -8.84
N THR A 336 12.43 -22.90 -9.77
CA THR A 336 12.16 -22.59 -11.17
C THR A 336 10.68 -22.81 -11.43
N ASP A 337 10.01 -21.81 -11.99
CA ASP A 337 8.62 -21.93 -12.41
C ASP A 337 8.50 -22.72 -13.70
N PHE A 338 9.41 -22.45 -14.65
CA PHE A 338 9.60 -23.24 -15.86
C PHE A 338 11.00 -23.03 -16.45
N THR A 339 11.46 -24.01 -17.22
CA THR A 339 12.72 -23.97 -17.97
C THR A 339 12.43 -23.98 -19.46
N VAL A 340 13.00 -23.06 -20.21
CA VAL A 340 13.01 -23.10 -21.67
C VAL A 340 14.32 -23.71 -22.11
N ASP A 341 14.25 -24.90 -22.71
CA ASP A 341 15.41 -25.61 -23.25
C ASP A 341 15.06 -26.18 -24.61
N ARG A 342 15.66 -25.65 -25.67
CA ARG A 342 15.44 -26.11 -27.05
C ARG A 342 16.73 -26.64 -27.67
N THR A 343 17.81 -26.66 -26.89
CA THR A 343 19.10 -27.16 -27.32
C THR A 343 19.14 -28.65 -27.03
N ALA A 344 19.24 -29.46 -28.08
CA ALA A 344 19.40 -30.90 -27.90
C ALA A 344 20.68 -31.20 -27.11
N PRO A 345 20.70 -32.27 -26.29
CA PRO A 345 21.92 -32.74 -25.64
C PRO A 345 23.04 -32.97 -26.66
N SER A 346 24.29 -32.84 -26.23
CA SER A 346 25.44 -33.16 -27.09
C SER A 346 25.41 -34.63 -27.53
N ALA A 347 26.22 -34.97 -28.54
CA ALA A 347 26.43 -36.37 -28.88
C ALA A 347 26.94 -37.15 -27.66
N VAL A 348 26.48 -38.39 -27.51
CA VAL A 348 27.01 -39.34 -26.52
C VAL A 348 28.49 -39.57 -26.81
N GLY A 349 29.30 -39.70 -25.75
CA GLY A 349 30.72 -39.99 -25.91
C GLY A 349 30.98 -41.38 -26.50
N ALA A 350 32.24 -41.67 -26.81
CA ALA A 350 32.63 -42.97 -27.34
C ALA A 350 32.16 -44.10 -26.39
N VAL A 351 31.53 -45.12 -26.97
CA VAL A 351 31.19 -46.36 -26.26
C VAL A 351 32.47 -47.13 -26.00
N ALA A 352 32.74 -47.43 -24.74
CA ALA A 352 33.83 -48.27 -24.29
C ALA A 352 33.32 -49.68 -24.01
N VAL A 353 33.97 -50.64 -24.68
CA VAL A 353 33.84 -52.08 -24.44
C VAL A 353 35.18 -52.73 -24.75
N THR A 354 35.55 -53.77 -24.00
CA THR A 354 36.73 -54.56 -24.34
C THR A 354 36.39 -55.40 -25.57
N SER A 355 37.09 -55.17 -26.69
CA SER A 355 36.86 -55.88 -27.94
C SER A 355 38.20 -56.21 -28.63
N PRO A 356 38.40 -57.45 -29.12
CA PRO A 356 37.51 -58.61 -28.96
C PRO A 356 37.45 -59.10 -27.51
N THR A 357 36.38 -59.80 -27.13
CA THR A 357 36.20 -60.39 -25.80
C THR A 357 35.57 -61.78 -25.89
N ASP A 358 35.91 -62.67 -24.94
CA ASP A 358 35.25 -63.95 -24.71
C ASP A 358 34.15 -63.86 -23.63
N ASP A 359 33.98 -62.68 -23.03
CA ASP A 359 32.88 -62.35 -22.14
C ASP A 359 31.55 -62.38 -22.90
N ARG A 360 30.65 -63.25 -22.43
CA ARG A 360 29.31 -63.42 -23.01
C ARG A 360 28.30 -62.44 -22.45
N THR A 361 28.69 -61.61 -21.48
CA THR A 361 27.87 -60.58 -20.84
C THR A 361 28.63 -59.25 -20.80
N PRO A 362 29.11 -58.74 -21.96
CA PRO A 362 29.95 -57.56 -21.95
C PRO A 362 29.23 -56.37 -21.32
N LEU A 363 30.02 -55.60 -20.58
CA LEU A 363 29.61 -54.31 -20.03
C LEU A 363 29.98 -53.21 -21.02
N PHE A 364 28.97 -52.55 -21.55
CA PHE A 364 29.13 -51.33 -22.32
C PHE A 364 29.09 -50.14 -21.37
N SER A 365 29.96 -49.16 -21.61
CA SER A 365 29.94 -47.88 -20.89
C SER A 365 30.14 -46.74 -21.87
N TRP A 366 29.60 -45.56 -21.56
CA TRP A 366 29.79 -44.36 -22.36
C TRP A 366 29.93 -43.14 -21.46
N GLN A 367 30.42 -42.05 -22.03
CA GLN A 367 30.46 -40.77 -21.33
C GLN A 367 29.10 -40.07 -21.50
N ALA A 368 28.59 -39.49 -20.41
CA ALA A 368 27.38 -38.69 -20.43
C ALA A 368 27.52 -37.55 -21.46
N PRO A 369 26.51 -37.31 -22.30
CA PRO A 369 26.44 -36.08 -23.07
C PRO A 369 26.26 -34.88 -22.14
N ALA A 370 26.57 -33.69 -22.65
CA ALA A 370 26.30 -32.44 -21.97
C ALA A 370 24.89 -31.95 -22.30
N ASP A 371 24.17 -31.54 -21.27
CA ASP A 371 22.91 -30.81 -21.33
C ASP A 371 22.88 -29.85 -20.14
N ASN A 372 22.76 -28.56 -20.43
CA ASN A 372 23.00 -27.50 -19.45
C ASN A 372 21.72 -27.05 -18.73
N LEU A 373 20.53 -27.43 -19.21
CA LEU A 373 19.27 -26.87 -18.72
C LEU A 373 18.28 -27.94 -18.26
N SER A 374 18.02 -28.96 -19.06
CA SER A 374 16.95 -29.93 -18.80
C SER A 374 17.38 -31.25 -18.17
N SER A 375 18.69 -31.51 -18.12
CA SER A 375 19.28 -32.78 -17.65
C SER A 375 18.87 -33.99 -18.50
N ILE A 376 19.73 -35.00 -18.54
CA ILE A 376 19.48 -36.22 -19.31
C ILE A 376 18.71 -37.22 -18.45
N ILE A 377 17.52 -37.61 -18.90
CA ILE A 377 16.65 -38.57 -18.19
C ILE A 377 16.90 -40.03 -18.57
N GLY A 378 17.67 -40.30 -19.63
CA GLY A 378 18.02 -41.65 -20.06
C GLY A 378 18.68 -41.73 -21.44
N TYR A 379 19.00 -42.96 -21.83
CA TYR A 379 19.69 -43.33 -23.06
C TYR A 379 18.94 -44.46 -23.76
N GLU A 380 18.54 -44.26 -25.02
CA GLU A 380 18.11 -45.36 -25.86
C GLU A 380 19.35 -46.03 -26.50
N VAL A 381 19.60 -47.28 -26.13
CA VAL A 381 20.73 -48.07 -26.63
C VAL A 381 20.23 -49.09 -27.64
N TYR A 382 20.90 -49.14 -28.79
CA TYR A 382 20.59 -50.05 -29.89
C TYR A 382 21.79 -50.97 -30.13
N LEU A 383 21.54 -52.24 -30.43
CA LEU A 383 22.57 -53.21 -30.78
C LEU A 383 22.28 -53.80 -32.15
N GLY A 384 23.29 -53.86 -33.03
CA GLY A 384 23.18 -54.41 -34.38
C GLY A 384 24.33 -55.35 -34.75
N THR A 385 24.23 -56.03 -35.88
CA THR A 385 25.26 -56.94 -36.43
C THR A 385 25.95 -56.40 -37.68
N THR A 386 25.46 -55.29 -38.25
CA THR A 386 26.09 -54.61 -39.38
C THR A 386 26.64 -53.24 -38.95
N PRO A 387 27.93 -52.94 -39.18
CA PRO A 387 28.48 -51.62 -38.83
C PRO A 387 27.78 -50.54 -39.66
N GLY A 388 27.17 -49.56 -38.98
CA GLY A 388 26.39 -48.49 -39.62
C GLY A 388 25.12 -48.99 -40.33
N GLY A 389 24.70 -50.23 -40.07
CA GLY A 389 23.44 -50.78 -40.58
C GLY A 389 22.24 -50.40 -39.71
N ASN A 390 21.04 -50.70 -40.22
CA ASN A 390 19.77 -50.47 -39.52
C ASN A 390 19.24 -51.76 -38.85
N ASP A 391 20.06 -52.80 -38.72
CA ASP A 391 19.65 -54.05 -38.10
C ASP A 391 19.69 -53.92 -36.58
N ILE A 392 18.51 -53.83 -35.97
CA ILE A 392 18.35 -53.76 -34.51
C ILE A 392 18.09 -55.18 -34.00
N VAL A 393 19.06 -55.74 -33.29
CA VAL A 393 18.99 -57.03 -32.59
C VAL A 393 18.47 -56.88 -31.18
N ASP A 394 18.77 -55.74 -30.53
CA ASP A 394 18.25 -55.40 -29.21
C ASP A 394 18.09 -53.89 -29.05
N LYS A 395 17.15 -53.47 -28.20
CA LYS A 395 16.87 -52.08 -27.85
C LYS A 395 16.55 -52.00 -26.35
N GLU A 396 17.27 -51.16 -25.63
CA GLU A 396 17.03 -50.92 -24.21
C GLU A 396 17.04 -49.42 -23.88
N LEU A 397 16.13 -48.99 -23.00
CA LEU A 397 16.18 -47.66 -22.39
C LEU A 397 16.84 -47.80 -21.03
N VAL A 398 17.98 -47.14 -20.85
CA VAL A 398 18.73 -47.16 -19.58
C VAL A 398 18.89 -45.75 -19.02
N THR A 399 18.92 -45.63 -17.70
CA THR A 399 19.17 -44.34 -17.02
C THR A 399 20.62 -44.18 -16.57
N GLU A 400 21.36 -45.28 -16.54
CA GLU A 400 22.76 -45.34 -16.13
C GLU A 400 23.70 -45.16 -17.32
N LEU A 401 24.98 -44.86 -17.05
CA LEU A 401 26.04 -44.76 -18.06
C LEU A 401 26.64 -46.12 -18.46
N LEU A 402 25.89 -47.19 -18.24
CA LEU A 402 26.32 -48.54 -18.48
C LEU A 402 25.14 -49.44 -18.89
N LEU A 403 25.45 -50.44 -19.69
CA LEU A 403 24.54 -51.52 -20.08
C LEU A 403 25.27 -52.86 -20.00
N GLN A 404 24.78 -53.78 -19.18
CA GLN A 404 25.27 -55.17 -19.17
C GLN A 404 24.36 -56.03 -20.03
N HIS A 405 24.88 -56.57 -21.13
CA HIS A 405 24.07 -57.41 -22.00
C HIS A 405 23.86 -58.81 -21.39
N PRO A 406 22.64 -59.38 -21.43
CA PRO A 406 22.31 -60.61 -20.70
C PRO A 406 22.96 -61.88 -21.24
N CYS A 407 23.19 -61.97 -22.56
CA CYS A 407 23.96 -63.06 -23.18
C CYS A 407 24.24 -62.76 -24.67
N LEU A 408 25.50 -62.80 -25.09
CA LEU A 408 25.89 -62.80 -26.49
C LEU A 408 26.24 -64.23 -26.97
N MET A 409 25.77 -64.57 -28.18
CA MET A 409 26.11 -65.85 -28.82
C MET A 409 27.55 -65.82 -29.34
N ASN A 410 28.27 -66.92 -29.11
CA ASN A 410 29.67 -67.05 -29.47
C ASN A 410 29.88 -66.89 -30.99
N GLY A 411 30.88 -66.10 -31.41
CA GLY A 411 31.26 -65.94 -32.81
C GLY A 411 30.47 -64.92 -33.65
N ARG A 412 29.66 -64.04 -33.02
CA ARG A 412 28.99 -62.92 -33.72
C ARG A 412 29.71 -61.60 -33.45
N ILE A 413 29.88 -60.78 -34.49
CA ILE A 413 30.30 -59.38 -34.37
C ILE A 413 29.04 -58.55 -34.13
N ILE A 414 29.08 -57.67 -33.13
CA ILE A 414 27.97 -56.79 -32.75
C ILE A 414 28.51 -55.35 -32.68
N TYR A 415 27.68 -54.41 -33.08
CA TYR A 415 27.93 -52.98 -33.13
C TYR A 415 26.90 -52.26 -32.27
N LEU A 416 27.33 -51.22 -31.54
CA LEU A 416 26.44 -50.25 -30.89
C LEU A 416 26.17 -49.06 -31.81
#